data_AF-A0A4Q3RJD4-F1
#
_entry.id   AF-A0A4Q3RJD4-F1
#
_cell.length_a   1.000
_cell.length_b   1.000
_cell.length_c   1.000
_cell.angle_alpha   90.00
_cell.angle_beta   90.00
_cell.angle_gamma   90.00
#
_symmetry.space_group_name_H-M   'P 1'
#
loop_
_entity.id
_entity.type
_entity.pdbx_description
1 polymer ?
#
loop_
_entity_poly.entity_id
_entity_poly.type
_entity_poly.pdbx_seq_one_letter_code
_entity_poly.pdbx_strand_id
1 'polypeptide(L)'
;MKNARLIKKHVDVAIKSNPNNYLAWHILGRWNYEISNVSAVERAGAKLFYGGVPHGTLANAIMYFEKARSLEPLFILNYLSLADAYHKNGQIDKAIAILGNVQQIAATTEDDAQHKADAARKIKSWK
;
A
#
# COMPACT_ATOMS: atom_id res chain seq x y z
N MET A 1 -6.33 -0.29 17.22
CA MET A 1 -7.20 -1.21 16.43
C MET A 1 -8.57 -0.63 16.05
N LYS A 2 -9.22 0.21 16.87
CA LYS A 2 -10.52 0.84 16.52
C LYS A 2 -10.48 1.59 15.18
N ASN A 3 -9.44 2.40 14.96
CA ASN A 3 -9.27 3.17 13.71
C ASN A 3 -9.08 2.27 12.48
N ALA A 4 -8.31 1.18 12.60
CA ALA A 4 -8.12 0.24 11.49
C ALA A 4 -9.45 -0.38 11.03
N ARG A 5 -10.34 -0.76 11.95
CA ARG A 5 -11.68 -1.26 11.59
C ARG A 5 -12.54 -0.20 10.92
N LEU A 6 -12.48 1.04 11.41
CA LEU A 6 -13.24 2.16 10.86
C LEU A 6 -12.76 2.51 9.44
N ILE A 7 -11.45 2.58 9.21
CA ILE A 7 -10.85 2.77 7.88
C ILE A 7 -11.36 1.71 6.92
N LYS A 8 -11.25 0.42 7.30
CA LYS A 8 -11.72 -0.67 6.43
C LYS A 8 -13.21 -0.53 6.10
N LYS A 9 -14.06 -0.23 7.10
CA LYS A 9 -15.50 -0.03 6.88
C LYS A 9 -15.77 1.07 5.85
N HIS A 10 -15.11 2.23 5.96
CA HIS A 10 -15.32 3.33 5.02
C HIS A 10 -14.77 3.02 3.63
N VAL A 11 -13.62 2.37 3.55
CA VAL A 11 -13.01 1.94 2.28
C VAL A 11 -13.89 0.91 1.57
N ASP A 12 -14.42 -0.07 2.30
CA ASP A 12 -15.35 -1.07 1.74
C ASP A 12 -16.60 -0.39 1.15
N VAL A 13 -17.15 0.62 1.85
CA VAL A 13 -18.28 1.43 1.34
C VAL A 13 -17.88 2.22 0.10
N ALA A 14 -16.72 2.88 0.10
CA ALA A 14 -16.24 3.67 -1.03
C ALA A 14 -16.05 2.82 -2.29
N ILE A 15 -15.48 1.61 -2.16
CA ILE A 15 -15.31 0.65 -3.25
C ILE A 15 -16.67 0.13 -3.73
N LYS A 16 -17.60 -0.19 -2.82
CA LYS A 16 -18.95 -0.64 -3.19
C LYS A 16 -19.70 0.44 -3.99
N SER A 17 -19.57 1.70 -3.58
CA SER A 17 -20.22 2.82 -4.26
C SER A 17 -19.54 3.19 -5.59
N ASN A 18 -18.21 3.11 -5.66
CA ASN A 18 -17.44 3.34 -6.88
C ASN A 18 -16.26 2.35 -6.99
N PRO A 19 -16.45 1.24 -7.73
CA PRO A 19 -15.40 0.25 -7.94
C PRO A 19 -14.16 0.75 -8.69
N ASN A 20 -14.24 1.93 -9.32
CA ASN A 20 -13.12 2.57 -10.03
C ASN A 20 -12.41 3.63 -9.18
N ASN A 21 -12.75 3.76 -7.89
CA ASN A 21 -12.06 4.66 -6.98
C ASN A 21 -10.65 4.13 -6.63
N TYR A 22 -9.64 4.55 -7.39
CA TYR A 22 -8.25 4.12 -7.23
C TYR A 22 -7.69 4.44 -5.83
N LEU A 23 -8.08 5.57 -5.22
CA LEU A 23 -7.66 5.94 -3.86
C LEU A 23 -8.19 4.95 -2.83
N ALA A 24 -9.44 4.51 -2.95
CA ALA A 24 -10.01 3.52 -2.04
C ALA A 24 -9.27 2.17 -2.13
N TRP A 25 -8.92 1.73 -3.35
CA TRP A 25 -8.09 0.53 -3.54
C TRP A 25 -6.69 0.70 -2.95
N HIS A 26 -6.05 1.85 -3.14
CA HIS A 26 -4.76 2.15 -2.52
C HIS A 26 -4.83 2.09 -1.00
N ILE A 27 -5.83 2.72 -0.38
CA ILE A 27 -6.01 2.71 1.07
C ILE A 27 -6.28 1.28 1.57
N LEU A 28 -7.05 0.46 0.84
CA LEU A 28 -7.25 -0.95 1.20
C LEU A 28 -5.94 -1.75 1.12
N GLY A 29 -5.10 -1.45 0.13
CA GLY A 29 -3.75 -1.99 0.01
C GLY A 29 -2.88 -1.62 1.21
N ARG A 30 -2.81 -0.32 1.56
CA ARG A 30 -2.09 0.18 2.74
C ARG A 30 -2.59 -0.50 4.01
N TRP A 31 -3.90 -0.60 4.18
CA TRP A 31 -4.50 -1.26 5.32
C TRP A 31 -4.04 -2.72 5.45
N ASN A 32 -4.03 -3.49 4.36
CA ASN A 32 -3.55 -4.88 4.38
C ASN A 32 -2.05 -4.97 4.66
N TYR A 33 -1.26 -4.06 4.11
CA TYR A 33 0.18 -3.98 4.35
C TYR A 33 0.46 -3.76 5.85
N GLU A 34 -0.14 -2.74 6.47
CA GLU A 34 0.07 -2.44 7.88
C GLU A 34 -0.43 -3.56 8.80
N ILE A 35 -1.59 -4.15 8.51
CA ILE A 35 -2.13 -5.27 9.31
C ILE A 35 -1.25 -6.53 9.19
N SER A 36 -0.61 -6.75 8.05
CA SER A 36 0.35 -7.84 7.87
C SER A 36 1.62 -7.64 8.69
N ASN A 37 1.96 -6.40 9.04
CA ASN A 37 3.16 -6.04 9.83
C ASN A 37 2.97 -6.14 11.34
N VAL A 38 1.74 -6.30 11.83
CA VAL A 38 1.48 -6.36 13.28
C VAL A 38 2.13 -7.61 13.89
N SER A 39 3.02 -7.38 14.85
CA SER A 39 3.79 -8.41 15.55
C SER A 39 2.93 -9.28 16.47
N ALA A 40 3.48 -10.41 16.92
CA ALA A 40 2.78 -11.30 17.86
C ALA A 40 2.44 -10.61 19.20
N VAL A 41 3.34 -9.76 19.71
CA VAL A 41 3.12 -9.00 20.95
C VAL A 41 1.99 -7.99 20.78
N GLU A 42 1.98 -7.23 19.69
CA GLU A 42 0.90 -6.30 19.38
C GLU A 42 -0.43 -7.03 19.15
N ARG A 43 -0.41 -8.22 18.52
CA ARG A 43 -1.61 -9.07 18.37
C ARG A 43 -2.16 -9.53 19.71
N ALA A 44 -1.30 -9.92 20.64
CA ALA A 44 -1.70 -10.32 21.99
C ALA A 44 -2.34 -9.16 22.75
N GLY A 45 -1.70 -7.98 22.76
CA GLY A 45 -2.28 -6.77 23.36
C GLY A 45 -3.60 -6.37 22.70
N ALA A 46 -3.68 -6.46 21.38
CA ALA A 46 -4.91 -6.19 20.64
C ALA A 46 -6.04 -7.16 20.94
N LYS A 47 -5.74 -8.43 21.21
CA LYS A 47 -6.72 -9.43 21.65
C LYS A 47 -7.34 -9.02 22.98
N LEU A 48 -6.52 -8.59 23.94
CA LEU A 48 -6.97 -8.22 25.28
C LEU A 48 -7.83 -6.95 25.29
N PHE A 49 -7.39 -5.89 24.61
CA PHE A 49 -8.05 -4.57 24.71
C PHE A 49 -9.02 -4.26 23.57
N TYR A 50 -8.92 -4.96 22.44
CA TYR A 50 -9.64 -4.59 21.21
C TYR A 50 -10.28 -5.79 20.51
N GLY A 51 -10.37 -6.96 21.14
CA GLY A 51 -10.98 -8.16 20.54
C GLY A 51 -10.20 -8.72 19.35
N GLY A 52 -8.92 -8.36 19.22
CA GLY A 52 -8.00 -8.89 18.22
C GLY A 52 -7.69 -7.94 17.08
N VAL A 53 -6.80 -8.41 16.20
CA VAL A 53 -6.37 -7.72 14.98
C VAL A 53 -7.19 -8.24 13.81
N PRO A 54 -7.77 -7.36 12.97
CA PRO A 54 -8.39 -7.78 11.73
C PRO A 54 -7.46 -8.64 10.86
N HIS A 55 -8.03 -9.47 9.98
CA HIS A 55 -7.22 -10.25 9.04
C HIS A 55 -6.85 -9.39 7.82
N GLY A 56 -5.55 -9.22 7.60
CA GLY A 56 -4.98 -8.52 6.45
C GLY A 56 -3.64 -9.15 6.09
N THR A 57 -3.36 -9.28 4.80
CA THR A 57 -2.22 -10.05 4.29
C THR A 57 -1.39 -9.24 3.30
N LEU A 58 -0.10 -9.53 3.22
CA LEU A 58 0.77 -8.89 2.24
C LEU A 58 0.34 -9.18 0.79
N ALA A 59 -0.15 -10.39 0.52
CA ALA A 59 -0.68 -10.78 -0.79
C ALA A 59 -1.89 -9.90 -1.21
N ASN A 60 -2.82 -9.66 -0.28
CA ASN A 60 -3.94 -8.76 -0.53
C ASN A 60 -3.47 -7.32 -0.77
N ALA A 61 -2.45 -6.87 -0.03
CA ALA A 61 -1.89 -5.53 -0.23
C ALA A 61 -1.40 -5.36 -1.67
N ILE A 62 -0.58 -6.29 -2.16
CA ILE A 62 -0.07 -6.30 -3.55
C ILE A 62 -1.23 -6.30 -4.54
N MET A 63 -2.21 -7.19 -4.36
CA MET A 63 -3.37 -7.27 -5.25
C MET A 63 -4.15 -5.95 -5.35
N TYR A 64 -4.39 -5.28 -4.22
CA TYR A 64 -5.13 -4.02 -4.21
C TYR A 64 -4.32 -2.83 -4.73
N PHE A 65 -3.01 -2.81 -4.50
CA PHE A 65 -2.13 -1.81 -5.10
C PHE A 65 -2.03 -1.99 -6.62
N GLU A 66 -1.99 -3.22 -7.13
CA GLU A 66 -2.06 -3.48 -8.57
C GLU A 66 -3.40 -3.03 -9.16
N LYS A 67 -4.51 -3.27 -8.44
CA LYS A 67 -5.82 -2.75 -8.84
C LYS A 67 -5.81 -1.22 -8.93
N ALA A 68 -5.29 -0.52 -7.91
CA ALA A 68 -5.16 0.93 -7.93
C ALA A 68 -4.31 1.42 -9.11
N ARG A 69 -3.16 0.78 -9.38
CA ARG A 69 -2.28 1.10 -10.51
C ARG A 69 -2.97 0.94 -11.87
N SER A 70 -3.79 -0.10 -12.02
CA SER A 70 -4.55 -0.32 -13.27
C SER A 70 -5.63 0.73 -13.52
N LEU A 71 -6.15 1.34 -12.45
CA LEU A 71 -7.19 2.37 -12.53
C LEU A 71 -6.59 3.76 -12.73
N GLU A 72 -5.47 4.06 -12.08
CA GLU A 72 -4.77 5.33 -12.20
C GLU A 72 -3.25 5.11 -12.29
N PRO A 73 -2.69 5.02 -13.52
CA PRO A 73 -1.28 4.74 -13.73
C PRO A 73 -0.36 5.92 -13.40
N LEU A 74 -0.88 7.13 -13.18
CA LEU A 74 -0.10 8.32 -12.82
C LEU A 74 0.03 8.52 -11.30
N PHE A 75 -0.63 7.71 -10.47
CA PHE A 75 -0.60 7.87 -9.01
C PHE A 75 0.70 7.35 -8.39
N ILE A 76 1.72 8.19 -8.31
CA ILE A 76 3.10 7.83 -7.91
C ILE A 76 3.16 7.18 -6.52
N LEU A 77 2.43 7.69 -5.53
CA LEU A 77 2.42 7.12 -4.17
C LEU A 77 2.04 5.63 -4.14
N ASN A 78 1.18 5.20 -5.06
CA ASN A 78 0.82 3.79 -5.17
C ASN A 78 1.98 2.93 -5.65
N TYR A 79 2.83 3.42 -6.55
CA TYR A 79 4.03 2.69 -7.00
C TYR A 79 5.02 2.49 -5.85
N LEU A 80 5.23 3.51 -5.01
CA LEU A 80 6.07 3.37 -3.81
C LEU A 80 5.53 2.29 -2.87
N SER A 81 4.23 2.30 -2.59
CA SER A 81 3.59 1.35 -1.69
C SER A 81 3.58 -0.08 -2.26
N LEU A 82 3.36 -0.22 -3.57
CA LEU A 82 3.44 -1.49 -4.28
C LEU A 82 4.86 -2.06 -4.29
N ALA A 83 5.86 -1.21 -4.52
CA ALA A 83 7.26 -1.61 -4.48
C ALA A 83 7.67 -2.09 -3.08
N ASP A 84 7.27 -1.37 -2.02
CA ASP A 84 7.52 -1.80 -0.64
C ASP A 84 6.87 -3.16 -0.34
N ALA A 85 5.65 -3.39 -0.83
CA ALA A 85 4.97 -4.66 -0.70
C ALA A 85 5.68 -5.80 -1.46
N TYR A 86 6.11 -5.56 -2.70
CA TYR A 86 6.90 -6.54 -3.47
C TYR A 86 8.24 -6.85 -2.82
N HIS A 87 8.97 -5.83 -2.37
CA HIS A 87 10.25 -5.99 -1.69
C HIS A 87 10.08 -6.82 -0.42
N LYS A 88 9.07 -6.50 0.41
CA LYS A 88 8.75 -7.27 1.62
C LYS A 88 8.38 -8.73 1.30
N ASN A 89 7.78 -8.98 0.15
CA ASN A 89 7.43 -10.33 -0.31
C ASN A 89 8.61 -11.05 -1.00
N GLY A 90 9.84 -10.54 -0.88
CA GLY A 90 11.04 -11.12 -1.49
C GLY A 90 11.14 -10.96 -3.01
N GLN A 91 10.23 -10.21 -3.63
CA GLN A 91 10.20 -9.97 -5.08
C GLN A 91 10.98 -8.69 -5.41
N ILE A 92 12.28 -8.67 -5.11
CA ILE A 92 13.13 -7.47 -5.17
C ILE A 92 13.21 -6.91 -6.61
N ASP A 93 13.39 -7.77 -7.61
CA ASP A 93 13.45 -7.35 -9.02
C ASP A 93 12.16 -6.63 -9.46
N LYS A 94 11.01 -7.14 -9.05
CA LYS A 94 9.71 -6.49 -9.32
C LYS A 94 9.61 -5.15 -8.59
N ALA A 95 10.06 -5.09 -7.34
CA ALA A 95 10.05 -3.85 -6.57
C ALA A 95 10.87 -2.76 -7.26
N ILE A 96 12.09 -3.08 -7.70
CA ILE A 96 12.97 -2.16 -8.44
C ILE A 96 12.34 -1.76 -9.77
N ALA A 97 11.76 -2.71 -10.52
CA ALA A 97 11.08 -2.42 -11.78
C ALA A 97 9.90 -1.44 -11.61
N ILE A 98 9.06 -1.66 -10.58
CA ILE A 98 7.95 -0.76 -10.25
C ILE A 98 8.45 0.65 -9.93
N LEU A 99 9.53 0.78 -9.15
CA LEU A 99 10.13 2.09 -8.87
C LEU A 99 10.78 2.75 -10.09
N GLY A 100 11.30 1.95 -11.03
CA GLY A 100 11.86 2.46 -12.29
C GLY A 100 10.82 3.21 -13.12
N ASN A 101 9.57 2.74 -13.12
CA ASN A 101 8.47 3.38 -13.84
C ASN A 101 8.13 4.77 -13.29
N VAL A 102 8.36 5.03 -12.00
CA VAL A 102 8.04 6.31 -11.34
C VAL A 102 8.75 7.49 -11.99
N GLN A 103 9.98 7.29 -12.50
CA GLN A 103 10.75 8.38 -13.11
C GLN A 103 10.13 8.90 -14.42
N GLN A 104 9.30 8.08 -15.09
CA GLN A 104 8.65 8.41 -16.35
C GLN A 104 7.31 9.14 -16.17
N ILE A 105 6.74 9.11 -14.97
CA ILE A 105 5.44 9.75 -14.68
C ILE A 105 5.67 11.25 -14.47
N ALA A 106 4.87 12.14 -15.06
CA ALA A 106 5.01 13.59 -14.80
C ALA A 106 4.67 13.92 -13.34
N ALA A 107 5.39 14.85 -12.71
CA ALA A 107 5.05 15.34 -11.38
C ALA A 107 3.90 16.36 -11.50
N THR A 108 2.80 16.11 -10.81
CA THR A 108 1.56 16.89 -10.90
C THR A 108 1.03 17.34 -9.54
N THR A 109 1.39 16.63 -8.47
CA THR A 109 1.09 16.99 -7.09
C THR A 109 2.33 17.54 -6.38
N GLU A 110 2.12 18.24 -5.26
CA GLU A 110 3.21 18.80 -4.44
C GLU A 110 4.18 17.72 -3.94
N ASP A 111 3.66 16.53 -3.59
CA ASP A 111 4.44 15.43 -3.04
C ASP A 111 5.19 14.60 -4.11
N ASP A 112 4.82 14.72 -5.39
CA ASP A 112 5.37 13.86 -6.46
C ASP A 112 6.88 14.00 -6.63
N ALA A 113 7.41 15.22 -6.45
CA ALA A 113 8.85 15.46 -6.51
C ALA A 113 9.59 14.67 -5.42
N GLN A 114 9.06 14.68 -4.20
CA GLN A 114 9.61 13.92 -3.08
C GLN A 114 9.47 12.42 -3.32
N HIS A 115 8.30 11.95 -3.78
CA HIS A 115 8.07 10.53 -4.06
C HIS A 115 9.00 9.98 -5.15
N LYS A 116 9.29 10.76 -6.20
CA LYS A 116 10.29 10.38 -7.20
C LYS A 116 11.70 10.27 -6.62
N ALA A 117 12.06 11.19 -5.74
CA ALA A 117 13.34 11.12 -5.03
C ALA A 117 13.39 9.88 -4.12
N ASP A 118 12.31 9.54 -3.42
CA ASP A 118 12.19 8.34 -2.59
C ASP A 118 12.37 7.06 -3.42
N ALA A 119 11.74 7.00 -4.59
CA ALA A 119 11.89 5.88 -5.52
C ALA A 119 13.36 5.70 -5.94
N ALA A 120 14.03 6.78 -6.33
CA ALA A 120 15.44 6.74 -6.72
C ALA A 120 16.36 6.31 -5.56
N ARG A 121 16.07 6.76 -4.32
CA ARG A 121 16.82 6.34 -3.13
C ARG A 121 16.61 4.85 -2.83
N LYS A 122 15.37 4.36 -2.87
CA LYS A 122 15.03 2.94 -2.65
C LYS A 122 15.71 2.03 -3.67
N ILE A 123 15.71 2.40 -4.96
CA ILE A 123 16.42 1.63 -6.01
C ILE A 123 17.91 1.50 -5.68
N LYS A 124 18.55 2.56 -5.18
CA LYS A 124 19.97 2.51 -4.79
C LYS A 124 20.21 1.64 -3.56
N SER A 125 19.28 1.60 -2.60
CA SER A 125 19.43 0.83 -1.37
C SER A 125 19.08 -0.66 -1.49
N TRP A 126 18.36 -1.05 -2.54
CA TRP A 126 17.93 -2.44 -2.76
C TRP A 126 18.77 -3.19 -3.81
N LYS A 127 19.76 -2.51 -4.39
CA LYS A 127 20.82 -3.10 -5.21
C LYS A 127 21.98 -3.51 -4.32
#